data_AF-A0A2J7ZIB4-F1
#
_entry.id   AF-A0A2J7ZIB4-F1
#
_cell.length_a   1.000
_cell.length_b   1.000
_cell.length_c   1.000
_cell.angle_alpha   90.00
_cell.angle_beta   90.00
_cell.angle_gamma   90.00
#
_symmetry.space_group_name_H-M   'P 1'
#
loop_
_entity.id
_entity.type
_entity.pdbx_description
1 polymer ?
#
loop_
_entity_poly.entity_id
_entity_poly.type
_entity_poly.pdbx_seq_one_letter_code
_entity_poly.pdbx_strand_id
1 'polypeptide(L)' 'MSVTLGCMPVIISDHVAQPFEPFLDWNDFGVWIPEGHIKETEAILRGFTAEQKAVKMVR' A
#
# COMPACT_ATOMS: atom_id res chain seq x y z
N MET A 1 -12.53 -5.20 4.27
CA MET A 1 -13.44 -4.11 3.86
C MET A 1 -12.76 -2.77 4.15
N SER A 2 -11.66 -2.48 3.45
CA SER A 2 -10.81 -1.28 3.68
C SER A 2 -10.57 -0.53 2.37
N VAL A 3 -10.25 -1.24 1.29
CA VAL A 3 -10.09 -0.66 -0.06
C VAL A 3 -11.40 -0.04 -0.59
N THR A 4 -12.55 -0.69 -0.35
CA THR A 4 -13.87 -0.21 -0.77
C THR A 4 -14.36 1.06 -0.06
N LEU A 5 -13.68 1.50 1.01
CA LEU A 5 -14.03 2.70 1.77
C LEU A 5 -13.12 3.91 1.42
N GLY A 6 -12.28 3.80 0.39
CA GLY A 6 -11.35 4.86 -0.01
C GLY A 6 -10.07 4.91 0.85
N CYS A 7 -9.74 3.84 1.56
CA CYS A 7 -8.46 3.73 2.25
C CYS A 7 -7.38 3.21 1.30
N MET A 8 -6.20 3.82 1.36
CA MET A 8 -5.00 3.32 0.67
C MET A 8 -4.45 2.12 1.44
N PRO A 9 -4.28 0.94 0.80
CA PRO A 9 -3.71 -0.22 1.45
C PRO A 9 -2.20 -0.05 1.62
N VAL A 10 -1.72 -0.28 2.84
CA VAL A 10 -0.30 -0.23 3.21
C VAL A 10 0.15 -1.63 3.59
N ILE A 11 1.21 -2.09 2.94
CA ILE A 11 1.78 -3.42 3.11
C ILE A 11 3.09 -3.25 3.87
N ILE A 12 3.15 -3.85 5.06
CA ILE A 12 4.36 -3.86 5.89
C ILE A 12 4.90 -5.28 5.86
N SER A 13 5.98 -5.49 5.10
CA SER A 13 6.64 -6.79 4.95
C SER A 13 7.94 -6.60 4.19
N ASP A 14 8.98 -7.32 4.61
CA ASP A 14 10.27 -7.30 3.93
C ASP A 14 10.41 -8.42 2.89
N HIS A 15 9.97 -9.64 3.22
CA HIS A 15 10.20 -10.85 2.40
C HIS A 15 9.06 -11.89 2.46
N VAL A 16 7.83 -11.48 2.76
CA VAL A 16 6.68 -12.39 2.82
C VAL A 16 5.92 -12.36 1.49
N ALA A 17 5.79 -13.54 0.87
CA ALA A 17 4.91 -13.74 -0.28
C ALA A 17 3.47 -13.42 0.12
N GLN A 18 2.85 -12.51 -0.61
CA GLN A 18 1.52 -12.06 -0.28
C GLN A 18 0.47 -13.09 -0.73
N PRO A 19 -0.68 -13.15 -0.05
CA PRO A 19 -1.79 -13.98 -0.51
C PRO A 19 -2.10 -13.70 -1.97
N PHE A 20 -2.35 -14.76 -2.74
CA PHE A 20 -2.72 -14.69 -4.16
C PHE A 20 -1.61 -14.25 -5.13
N GLU A 21 -0.35 -14.11 -4.71
CA GLU A 21 0.75 -14.06 -5.67
C GLU A 21 0.87 -15.39 -6.45
N PRO A 22 1.13 -15.37 -7.78
CA PRO A 22 1.34 -14.21 -8.65
C PRO A 22 0.06 -13.68 -9.34
N PHE A 23 -1.11 -14.21 -9.00
CA PHE A 23 -2.39 -13.86 -9.64
C PHE A 23 -2.84 -12.43 -9.33
N LEU A 24 -2.36 -11.84 -8.23
CA LEU A 24 -2.64 -10.48 -7.81
C LEU A 24 -1.31 -9.75 -7.56
N ASP A 25 -1.04 -8.69 -8.33
CA ASP A 25 0.12 -7.84 -8.11
C ASP A 25 -0.21 -6.78 -7.06
N TRP A 26 0.38 -6.95 -5.87
CA TRP A 26 0.20 -6.03 -4.75
C TRP A 26 0.88 -4.67 -4.99
N ASN A 27 1.80 -4.58 -5.94
CA ASN A 27 2.40 -3.31 -6.36
C ASN A 27 1.41 -2.41 -7.11
N ASP A 28 0.32 -2.95 -7.66
CA ASP A 28 -0.65 -2.14 -8.40
C ASP A 28 -1.44 -1.22 -7.46
N PHE A 29 -1.96 -1.75 -6.35
CA PHE A 29 -2.88 -1.04 -5.45
C PHE A 29 -2.29 -0.74 -4.07
N GLY A 30 -1.26 -1.46 -3.64
CA GLY A 30 -0.61 -1.27 -2.33
C GLY A 30 0.55 -0.27 -2.34
N VAL A 31 0.85 0.25 -1.14
CA VAL A 31 2.11 0.94 -0.83
C VAL A 31 2.94 0.06 0.09
N TRP A 32 4.15 -0.26 -0.35
CA TRP A 32 5.09 -1.08 0.43
C TRP A 32 5.90 -0.22 1.40
N ILE A 33 5.95 -0.67 2.64
CA ILE A 33 6.76 -0.06 3.70
C ILE A 33 7.59 -1.18 4.35
N PRO A 34 8.93 -1.11 4.29
CA PRO A 34 9.78 -2.06 5.02
C PRO A 34 9.52 -1.98 6.53
N GLU A 35 9.63 -3.10 7.23
CA GLU A 35 9.37 -3.18 8.67
C GLU A 35 10.24 -2.19 9.46
N GLY A 36 11.49 -2.01 9.03
CA GLY A 36 12.43 -1.03 9.59
C GLY A 36 11.96 0.42 9.51
N HIS A 37 11.06 0.75 8.58
CA HIS A 37 10.55 2.10 8.34
C HIS A 37 9.10 2.30 8.81
N ILE A 38 8.56 1.39 9.63
CA ILE A 38 7.17 1.50 10.13
C ILE A 38 6.89 2.83 10.84
N LYS A 39 7.89 3.39 11.53
CA LYS A 39 7.77 4.69 12.22
C LYS A 39 7.62 5.87 11.24
N GLU A 40 8.10 5.72 10.03
CA GLU A 40 8.05 6.74 8.97
C GLU A 40 6.79 6.62 8.11
N THR A 41 5.93 5.63 8.38
CA THR A 41 4.68 5.38 7.64
C THR A 41 3.86 6.65 7.45
N GLU A 42 3.71 7.47 8.50
CA GLU A 42 2.97 8.73 8.38
C GLU A 42 3.62 9.70 7.40
N ALA A 43 4.94 9.89 7.49
CA ALA A 43 5.68 10.79 6.61
C ALA A 43 5.61 10.31 5.15
N ILE A 44 5.76 9.01 4.92
CA ILE A 44 5.65 8.37 3.61
C ILE A 44 4.25 8.63 3.03
N LEU A 45 3.18 8.32 3.77
CA LEU A 45 1.79 8.49 3.30
C LEU A 45 1.39 9.96 3.09
N ARG A 46 1.97 10.89 3.86
CA ARG A 46 1.80 12.33 3.64
C ARG A 46 2.52 12.83 2.39
N GLY A 47 3.59 12.15 1.96
CA GLY A 47 4.33 12.47 0.74
C GLY A 47 3.56 12.21 -0.57
N PHE A 48 2.50 11.39 -0.52
CA PHE A 48 1.68 11.12 -1.71
C PHE A 48 0.71 12.29 -2.01
N THR A 49 0.64 12.68 -3.29
CA THR A 49 -0.36 13.63 -3.78
C THR A 49 -1.76 13.03 -3.82
N ALA A 50 -2.79 13.86 -3.98
CA ALA A 50 -4.17 13.41 -4.08
C ALA A 50 -4.40 12.48 -5.29
N GLU A 51 -3.74 12.76 -6.41
CA GLU A 51 -3.82 11.98 -7.64
C GLU A 51 -3.17 10.60 -7.45
N GLN A 52 -1.99 10.56 -6.82
CA GLN A 52 -1.30 9.29 -6.54
C GLN A 52 -2.11 8.42 -5.57
N LYS A 53 -2.78 9.05 -4.59
CA LYS A 53 -3.71 8.37 -3.69
C LYS A 53 -4.89 7.78 -4.45
N ALA A 54 -5.50 8.55 -5.34
CA ALA A 54 -6.64 8.10 -6.13
C ALA A 54 -6.28 6.89 -7.01
N VAL A 55 -5.11 6.87 -7.64
CA VAL A 55 -4.66 5.73 -8.47
C VAL A 55 -4.58 4.44 -7.64
N LYS A 56 -4.10 4.53 -6.39
CA LYS A 56 -3.95 3.37 -5.48
C LYS A 56 -5.26 2.93 -4.81
N MET A 57 -6.29 3.79 -4.79
CA MET A 57 -7.57 3.52 -4.12
C MET A 57 -8.68 2.99 -5.07
N VAL A 58 -8.46 3.01 -6.39
CA VAL A 58 -9.50 2.72 -7.39
C VAL A 58 -9.51 1.25 -7.87
N ARG A 59 -8.50 0.44 -7.51
CA ARG A 59 -8.41 -0.98 -7.87
C ARG A 59 -8.51 -1.91 -6.67
#